data_AF-A0A3D0MEZ9-F1
#
_entry.id   AF-A0A3D0MEZ9-F1
#
_cell.length_a   1.000
_cell.length_b   1.000
_cell.length_c   1.000
_cell.angle_alpha   90.00
_cell.angle_beta   90.00
_cell.angle_gamma   90.00
#
_symmetry.space_group_name_H-M   'P 1'
#
loop_
_entity.id
_entity.type
_entity.pdbx_description
1 polymer ?
#
loop_
_entity_poly.entity_id
_entity_poly.type
_entity_poly.pdbx_seq_one_letter_code
_entity_poly.pdbx_strand_id
1 'polypeptide(L)'
;MLRFTEMDLLITPLSLVLAVNLIKGFEGVETEAYLDAVGVPTICSGLTRYPNGAPVRMGDVCNEVVCEHYLKDMLKHEYIPPLYKIPGWSGFGPRRQAVLISFAWNLGANFYGSTGFESITAVLDEGVKRPESYSKMPAALNLYVKANGVELEGLKVRRRQEGELWQCEDDGVMRFKCIVPTFLKQAPIESKFLSSDGKQGFEVGEEIEVASFGGQAENAHAWITLAELGERWSIYIPHWRFVFPEPIKDVDEEIDWGNFAASVGEHVTVGELISFDKRRRPVKGSKEEDELFYIAGQYSLIQEAWGGPLGITSGYRPEPINTQVGGKTGSYHSKGMALDVYPIGESCAAFYKWLARRWTGGLGDGCHKGFVHIDTRNDGAFHARAGVKPSAIWSY
;
A
#
# COMPACT_ATOMS: atom_id res chain seq x y z
N MET A 1 16.67 -19.61 9.59
CA MET A 1 15.84 -20.39 8.66
C MET A 1 14.41 -20.17 9.10
N LEU A 2 13.71 -19.23 8.47
CA LEU A 2 12.28 -18.98 8.74
C LEU A 2 11.50 -20.21 8.26
N ARG A 3 10.42 -20.60 8.96
CA ARG A 3 9.61 -21.75 8.52
C ARG A 3 8.89 -21.37 7.21
N PHE A 4 8.59 -22.34 6.35
CA PHE A 4 7.88 -22.11 5.07
C PHE A 4 6.61 -21.25 5.22
N THR A 5 5.89 -21.38 6.34
CA THR A 5 4.69 -20.60 6.66
C THR A 5 4.95 -19.13 7.03
N GLU A 6 6.18 -18.78 7.42
CA GLU A 6 6.59 -17.38 7.69
C GLU A 6 7.08 -16.67 6.41
N MET A 7 7.53 -17.43 5.39
CA MET A 7 7.94 -16.88 4.09
C MET A 7 6.74 -16.38 3.26
N ASP A 8 5.59 -17.04 3.38
CA ASP A 8 4.33 -16.59 2.75
C ASP A 8 3.80 -15.25 3.30
N LEU A 9 4.32 -14.79 4.45
CA LEU A 9 4.01 -13.46 5.01
C LEU A 9 4.90 -12.35 4.43
N LEU A 10 5.95 -12.69 3.69
CA LEU A 10 6.92 -11.74 3.15
C LEU A 10 6.65 -11.37 1.68
N ILE A 11 5.74 -12.07 1.00
CA ILE A 11 5.32 -11.74 -0.36
C ILE A 11 3.80 -11.80 -0.47
N THR A 12 3.20 -10.79 -1.10
CA THR A 12 1.76 -10.81 -1.31
C THR A 12 1.40 -11.73 -2.49
N PRO A 13 0.24 -12.43 -2.46
CA PRO A 13 -0.23 -13.19 -3.63
C PRO A 13 -0.27 -12.34 -4.91
N LEU A 14 -0.65 -11.06 -4.80
CA LEU A 14 -0.68 -10.13 -5.91
C LEU A 14 0.73 -9.81 -6.45
N SER A 15 1.74 -9.71 -5.58
CA SER A 15 3.13 -9.49 -5.99
C SER A 15 3.61 -10.58 -6.95
N LEU A 16 3.31 -11.84 -6.64
CA LEU A 16 3.71 -12.97 -7.47
C LEU A 16 2.98 -12.97 -8.82
N VAL A 17 1.67 -12.66 -8.82
CA VAL A 17 0.88 -12.55 -10.06
C VAL A 17 1.44 -11.44 -10.96
N LEU A 18 1.72 -10.27 -10.40
CA LEU A 18 2.30 -9.14 -11.15
C LEU A 18 3.70 -9.48 -11.70
N ALA A 19 4.55 -10.12 -10.89
CA ALA A 19 5.90 -10.52 -11.32
C ALA A 19 5.85 -11.53 -12.48
N VAL A 20 4.99 -12.55 -12.38
CA VAL A 20 4.79 -13.55 -13.43
C VAL A 20 4.32 -12.89 -14.73
N ASN A 21 3.36 -11.96 -14.65
CA ASN A 21 2.85 -11.26 -15.83
C ASN A 21 3.92 -10.38 -16.49
N LEU A 22 4.72 -9.65 -15.70
CA LEU A 22 5.87 -8.90 -16.22
C LEU A 22 6.86 -9.81 -16.95
N ILE A 23 7.29 -10.89 -16.29
CA ILE A 23 8.29 -11.80 -16.83
C ILE A 23 7.78 -12.45 -18.13
N LYS A 24 6.54 -12.98 -18.14
CA LYS A 24 5.93 -13.55 -19.36
C LYS A 24 5.85 -12.52 -20.48
N GLY A 25 5.54 -11.26 -20.16
CA GLY A 25 5.49 -10.17 -21.14
C GLY A 25 6.84 -9.86 -21.80
N PHE A 26 7.95 -10.09 -21.11
CA PHE A 26 9.30 -9.85 -21.64
C PHE A 26 9.95 -11.09 -22.27
N GLU A 27 9.82 -12.25 -21.62
CA GLU A 27 10.48 -13.50 -22.05
C GLU A 27 9.66 -14.26 -23.10
N GLY A 28 8.35 -14.01 -23.18
CA GLY A 28 7.43 -14.87 -23.92
C GLY A 28 7.12 -16.18 -23.17
N VAL A 29 6.34 -17.05 -23.82
CA VAL A 29 6.04 -18.40 -23.35
C VAL A 29 6.11 -19.35 -24.54
N GLU A 30 7.20 -20.11 -24.65
CA GLU A 30 7.38 -21.10 -25.71
C GLU A 30 7.02 -22.48 -25.20
N THR A 31 5.92 -23.07 -25.68
CA THR A 31 5.48 -24.40 -25.22
C THR A 31 6.26 -25.56 -25.83
N GLU A 32 7.14 -25.29 -26.79
CA GLU A 32 8.02 -26.28 -27.41
C GLU A 32 9.47 -25.87 -27.16
N ALA A 33 10.33 -26.83 -26.83
CA ALA A 33 11.73 -26.53 -26.57
C ALA A 33 12.45 -26.00 -27.82
N TYR A 34 13.14 -24.88 -27.66
CA TYR A 34 13.92 -24.20 -28.68
C TYR A 34 15.37 -24.01 -28.23
N LEU A 35 16.27 -23.63 -29.14
CA LEU A 35 17.63 -23.22 -28.78
C LEU A 35 17.66 -21.70 -28.58
N ASP A 36 18.12 -21.24 -27.42
CA ASP A 36 18.31 -19.82 -27.16
C ASP A 36 19.45 -19.20 -28.01
N ALA A 37 19.70 -17.90 -27.82
CA ALA A 37 20.73 -17.17 -28.57
C ALA A 37 22.17 -17.71 -28.40
N VAL A 38 22.42 -18.52 -27.37
CA VAL A 38 23.73 -19.15 -27.10
C VAL A 38 23.71 -20.67 -27.31
N GLY A 39 22.60 -21.22 -27.82
CA GLY A 39 22.46 -22.63 -28.19
C GLY A 39 22.06 -23.57 -27.06
N VAL A 40 21.50 -23.05 -25.96
CA VAL A 40 21.01 -23.86 -24.83
C VAL A 40 19.52 -24.21 -25.04
N PRO A 41 19.13 -25.50 -24.95
CA PRO A 41 17.72 -25.88 -24.96
C PRO A 41 16.93 -25.17 -23.87
N THR A 42 15.88 -24.48 -24.29
CA THR A 42 15.05 -23.59 -23.47
C THR A 42 13.58 -23.82 -23.79
N ILE A 43 12.70 -23.75 -22.79
CA ILE A 43 11.25 -23.89 -22.93
C ILE A 43 10.53 -22.92 -21.98
N CYS A 44 9.22 -22.75 -22.13
CA CYS A 44 8.39 -21.87 -21.31
C CYS A 44 8.91 -20.43 -21.34
N SER A 45 8.93 -19.73 -20.20
CA SER A 45 9.49 -18.39 -20.08
C SER A 45 10.97 -18.45 -19.70
N GLY A 46 11.82 -19.02 -20.56
CA GLY A 46 13.27 -19.03 -20.34
C GLY A 46 13.80 -20.16 -19.43
N LEU A 47 13.07 -21.27 -19.30
CA LEU A 47 13.46 -22.41 -18.48
C LEU A 47 14.53 -23.25 -19.21
N THR A 48 15.70 -23.44 -18.61
CA THR A 48 16.76 -24.35 -19.11
C THR A 48 16.86 -25.64 -18.30
N ARG A 49 16.27 -25.66 -17.10
CA ARG A 49 16.15 -26.83 -16.22
C ARG A 49 14.79 -26.84 -15.54
N TYR A 50 14.15 -27.99 -15.45
CA TYR A 50 12.92 -28.16 -14.70
C TYR A 50 13.15 -28.05 -13.19
N PRO A 51 12.10 -27.81 -12.37
CA PRO A 51 12.24 -27.69 -10.91
C PRO A 51 12.87 -28.92 -10.22
N ASN A 52 12.81 -30.10 -10.85
CA ASN A 52 13.49 -31.31 -10.37
C ASN A 52 14.99 -31.37 -10.73
N GLY A 53 15.54 -30.32 -11.35
CA GLY A 53 16.93 -30.20 -11.79
C GLY A 53 17.24 -30.80 -13.17
N ALA A 54 16.30 -31.51 -13.79
CA ALA A 54 16.50 -32.11 -15.11
C ALA A 54 16.70 -31.03 -16.19
N PRO A 55 17.69 -31.16 -17.09
CA PRO A 55 17.87 -30.22 -18.18
C PRO A 55 16.72 -30.34 -19.19
N VAL A 56 16.34 -29.21 -19.79
CA VAL A 56 15.44 -29.18 -20.94
C VAL A 56 16.12 -29.84 -22.14
N ARG A 57 15.35 -30.55 -22.95
CA ARG A 57 15.83 -31.26 -24.14
C ARG A 57 15.03 -30.82 -25.37
N MET A 58 15.70 -30.82 -26.52
CA MET A 58 15.00 -30.59 -27.78
C MET A 58 13.93 -31.67 -28.00
N GLY A 59 12.73 -31.24 -28.34
CA GLY A 59 11.55 -32.09 -28.47
C GLY A 59 10.68 -32.18 -27.20
N ASP A 60 11.09 -31.58 -26.08
CA ASP A 60 10.21 -31.39 -24.94
C ASP A 60 9.04 -30.47 -25.33
N VAL A 61 7.82 -30.83 -24.91
CA VAL A 61 6.60 -30.04 -25.11
C VAL A 61 5.92 -29.85 -23.77
N CYS A 62 5.45 -28.63 -23.52
CA CYS A 62 4.79 -28.21 -22.30
C CYS A 62 3.43 -27.56 -22.63
N ASN A 63 2.65 -27.28 -21.60
CA ASN A 63 1.44 -26.48 -21.69
C ASN A 63 1.65 -25.16 -20.94
N GLU A 64 1.06 -24.07 -21.41
CA GLU A 64 1.18 -22.74 -20.79
C GLU A 64 0.89 -22.73 -19.29
N VAL A 65 -0.13 -23.46 -18.83
CA VAL A 65 -0.47 -23.56 -17.40
C VAL A 65 0.67 -24.19 -16.62
N VAL A 66 1.29 -25.25 -17.16
CA VAL A 66 2.43 -25.93 -16.53
C VAL A 66 3.66 -25.03 -16.56
N CYS A 67 3.91 -24.32 -17.66
CA CYS A 67 4.96 -23.32 -17.76
C CYS A 67 4.84 -22.22 -16.70
N GLU A 68 3.63 -21.73 -16.47
CA GLU A 68 3.39 -20.73 -15.42
C GLU A 68 3.63 -21.29 -14.02
N HIS A 69 3.25 -22.55 -13.76
CA HIS A 69 3.58 -23.21 -12.49
C HIS A 69 5.09 -23.35 -12.29
N TYR A 70 5.84 -23.75 -13.32
CA TYR A 70 7.31 -23.81 -13.24
C TYR A 70 7.94 -22.45 -12.95
N LEU A 71 7.46 -21.38 -13.60
CA LEU A 71 7.92 -20.04 -13.30
C LEU A 71 7.62 -19.65 -11.85
N LYS A 72 6.38 -19.85 -11.39
CA LYS A 72 5.98 -19.56 -10.00
C LYS A 72 6.83 -20.34 -8.98
N ASP A 73 7.10 -21.61 -9.24
CA ASP A 73 7.91 -22.44 -8.36
C ASP A 73 9.35 -21.95 -8.29
N MET A 74 10.01 -21.67 -9.42
CA MET A 74 11.36 -21.11 -9.41
C MET A 74 11.42 -19.76 -8.70
N LEU A 75 10.43 -18.88 -8.96
CA LEU A 75 10.39 -17.59 -8.29
C LEU A 75 10.35 -17.75 -6.78
N LYS A 76 9.47 -18.62 -6.26
CA LYS A 76 9.32 -18.87 -4.82
C LYS A 76 10.56 -19.47 -4.17
N HIS A 77 11.25 -20.38 -4.84
CA HIS A 77 12.31 -21.17 -4.22
C HIS A 77 13.72 -20.63 -4.49
N GLU A 78 13.93 -19.95 -5.62
CA GLU A 78 15.27 -19.55 -6.08
C GLU A 78 15.45 -18.04 -6.17
N TYR A 79 14.43 -17.30 -6.62
CA TYR A 79 14.59 -15.86 -6.89
C TYR A 79 14.14 -14.96 -5.75
N ILE A 80 12.99 -15.25 -5.12
CA ILE A 80 12.43 -14.42 -4.05
C ILE A 80 13.25 -14.52 -2.74
N PRO A 81 13.70 -15.70 -2.27
CA PRO A 81 14.37 -15.79 -0.97
C PRO A 81 15.62 -14.90 -0.85
N PRO A 82 16.49 -14.78 -1.87
CA PRO A 82 17.59 -13.82 -1.84
C PRO A 82 17.16 -12.36 -1.71
N LEU A 83 15.94 -11.97 -2.09
CA LEU A 83 15.44 -10.59 -2.00
C LEU A 83 15.03 -10.19 -0.60
N TYR A 84 14.83 -11.13 0.32
CA TYR A 84 14.50 -10.83 1.73
C TYR A 84 15.60 -10.05 2.47
N LYS A 85 16.82 -10.03 1.92
CA LYS A 85 17.92 -9.19 2.44
C LYS A 85 17.75 -7.70 2.14
N ILE A 86 16.86 -7.34 1.21
CA ILE A 86 16.61 -5.94 0.84
C ILE A 86 15.90 -5.25 2.01
N PRO A 87 16.43 -4.11 2.51
CA PRO A 87 15.82 -3.39 3.62
C PRO A 87 14.42 -2.91 3.24
N GLY A 88 13.47 -3.09 4.16
CA GLY A 88 12.09 -2.71 3.94
C GLY A 88 11.28 -3.68 3.06
N TRP A 89 11.83 -4.82 2.63
CA TRP A 89 11.14 -5.78 1.75
C TRP A 89 9.71 -6.13 2.17
N SER A 90 9.50 -6.41 3.47
CA SER A 90 8.18 -6.75 4.03
C SER A 90 7.21 -5.57 4.03
N GLY A 91 7.72 -4.35 3.95
CA GLY A 91 6.94 -3.12 3.82
C GLY A 91 6.69 -2.71 2.37
N PHE A 92 7.25 -3.37 1.36
CA PHE A 92 6.92 -3.04 -0.02
C PHE A 92 5.51 -3.50 -0.39
N GLY A 93 4.84 -2.66 -1.19
CA GLY A 93 3.60 -3.05 -1.82
C GLY A 93 3.81 -4.06 -2.94
N PRO A 94 2.72 -4.63 -3.45
CA PRO A 94 2.76 -5.69 -4.45
C PRO A 94 3.52 -5.31 -5.71
N ARG A 95 3.45 -4.04 -6.14
CA ARG A 95 4.07 -3.58 -7.39
C ARG A 95 5.58 -3.44 -7.23
N ARG A 96 6.06 -2.82 -6.15
CA ARG A 96 7.49 -2.71 -5.88
C ARG A 96 8.14 -4.07 -5.69
N GLN A 97 7.50 -5.00 -4.98
CA GLN A 97 7.97 -6.38 -4.89
C GLN A 97 8.05 -7.05 -6.26
N ALA A 98 7.00 -6.92 -7.09
CA ALA A 98 6.97 -7.51 -8.43
C ALA A 98 8.08 -6.99 -9.35
N VAL A 99 8.37 -5.69 -9.29
CA VAL A 99 9.46 -5.07 -10.05
C VAL A 99 10.81 -5.67 -9.67
N LEU A 100 11.10 -5.81 -8.37
CA LEU A 100 12.37 -6.37 -7.92
C LEU A 100 12.50 -7.86 -8.26
N ILE A 101 11.40 -8.61 -8.28
CA ILE A 101 11.37 -10.01 -8.72
C ILE A 101 11.63 -10.10 -10.23
N SER A 102 11.00 -9.26 -11.06
CA SER A 102 11.27 -9.19 -12.50
C SER A 102 12.72 -8.79 -12.78
N PHE A 103 13.26 -7.82 -12.04
CA PHE A 103 14.64 -7.40 -12.17
C PHE A 103 15.62 -8.53 -11.80
N ALA A 104 15.35 -9.23 -10.69
CA ALA A 104 16.08 -10.40 -10.24
C ALA A 104 16.04 -11.55 -11.24
N TRP A 105 14.90 -11.78 -11.90
CA TRP A 105 14.79 -12.76 -12.98
C TRP A 105 15.74 -12.45 -14.13
N ASN A 106 15.83 -11.18 -14.52
CA ASN A 106 16.65 -10.76 -15.67
C ASN A 106 18.15 -10.74 -15.40
N LEU A 107 18.56 -10.31 -14.21
CA LEU A 107 19.95 -9.97 -13.90
C LEU A 107 20.55 -10.83 -12.78
N GLY A 108 19.76 -11.74 -12.21
CA GLY A 108 20.14 -12.66 -11.15
C GLY A 108 19.59 -12.26 -9.77
N ALA A 109 19.16 -13.26 -9.01
CA ALA A 109 18.52 -13.10 -7.70
C ALA A 109 19.39 -12.41 -6.63
N ASN A 110 20.72 -12.44 -6.79
CA ASN A 110 21.65 -11.93 -5.80
C ASN A 110 22.10 -10.48 -6.03
N PHE A 111 21.43 -9.73 -6.94
CA PHE A 111 21.86 -8.38 -7.34
C PHE A 111 22.09 -7.41 -6.18
N TYR A 112 21.22 -7.42 -5.16
CA TYR A 112 21.32 -6.42 -4.09
C TYR A 112 22.62 -6.57 -3.28
N GLY A 113 23.41 -5.49 -3.24
CA GLY A 113 24.71 -5.41 -2.59
C GLY A 113 25.87 -6.01 -3.40
N SER A 114 25.61 -6.50 -4.61
CA SER A 114 26.64 -7.07 -5.48
C SER A 114 27.30 -5.99 -6.35
N THR A 115 28.55 -6.23 -6.75
CA THR A 115 29.29 -5.37 -7.68
C THR A 115 28.51 -5.15 -8.97
N GLY A 116 28.43 -3.90 -9.42
CA GLY A 116 27.66 -3.49 -10.60
C GLY A 116 26.21 -3.12 -10.30
N PHE A 117 25.72 -3.35 -9.08
CA PHE A 117 24.35 -3.02 -8.65
C PHE A 117 24.27 -1.88 -7.63
N GLU A 118 25.31 -1.05 -7.55
CA GLU A 118 25.46 -0.01 -6.52
C GLU A 118 24.34 1.03 -6.59
N SER A 119 23.91 1.44 -7.80
CA SER A 119 22.87 2.46 -7.96
C SER A 119 21.50 2.00 -7.47
N ILE A 120 21.06 0.79 -7.82
CA ILE A 120 19.79 0.24 -7.32
C ILE A 120 19.87 -0.05 -5.81
N THR A 121 21.00 -0.57 -5.32
CA THR A 121 21.22 -0.78 -3.88
C THR A 121 21.17 0.53 -3.10
N ALA A 122 21.79 1.60 -3.61
CA ALA A 122 21.74 2.91 -2.97
C ALA A 122 20.30 3.44 -2.84
N VAL A 123 19.46 3.29 -3.88
CA VAL A 123 18.05 3.69 -3.80
C VAL A 123 17.30 2.87 -2.74
N LEU A 124 17.55 1.56 -2.66
CA LEU A 124 16.90 0.69 -1.67
C LEU A 124 17.32 1.03 -0.23
N ASP A 125 18.61 1.28 0.00
CA ASP A 125 19.18 1.62 1.30
C ASP A 125 18.81 3.03 1.77
N GLU A 126 18.69 3.97 0.83
CA GLU A 126 18.24 5.32 1.11
C GLU A 126 16.74 5.34 1.38
N GLY A 127 15.95 4.67 0.54
CA GLY A 127 14.49 4.70 0.58
C GLY A 127 13.89 4.17 1.89
N VAL A 128 14.53 3.20 2.55
CA VAL A 128 14.03 2.69 3.84
C VAL A 128 14.11 3.75 4.95
N LYS A 129 15.01 4.73 4.80
CA LYS A 129 15.19 5.85 5.73
C LYS A 129 14.41 7.07 5.27
N ARG A 130 14.42 7.33 3.96
CA ARG A 130 13.78 8.47 3.28
C ARG A 130 12.90 7.95 2.16
N PRO A 131 11.63 7.58 2.44
CA PRO A 131 10.74 6.93 1.49
C PRO A 131 10.58 7.65 0.14
N GLU A 132 10.68 8.99 0.14
CA GLU A 132 10.64 9.81 -1.07
C GLU A 132 11.79 9.50 -2.04
N SER A 133 12.91 8.96 -1.55
CA SER A 133 14.05 8.57 -2.41
C SER A 133 13.76 7.35 -3.27
N TYR A 134 12.71 6.57 -2.97
CA TYR A 134 12.26 5.50 -3.87
C TYR A 134 11.80 6.04 -5.24
N SER A 135 11.46 7.33 -5.35
CA SER A 135 11.16 7.98 -6.64
C SER A 135 12.33 7.96 -7.64
N LYS A 136 13.57 7.73 -7.16
CA LYS A 136 14.78 7.63 -8.01
C LYS A 136 14.93 6.27 -8.69
N MET A 137 14.11 5.28 -8.32
CA MET A 137 14.25 3.90 -8.81
C MET A 137 14.17 3.76 -10.34
N PRO A 138 13.27 4.43 -11.08
CA PRO A 138 13.22 4.29 -12.54
C PRO A 138 14.54 4.70 -13.22
N ALA A 139 15.18 5.76 -12.72
CA ALA A 139 16.48 6.19 -13.22
C ALA A 139 17.58 5.16 -12.93
N ALA A 140 17.57 4.57 -11.73
CA ALA A 140 18.49 3.49 -11.38
C ALA A 140 18.28 2.25 -12.25
N LEU A 141 17.03 1.82 -12.46
CA LEU A 141 16.68 0.70 -13.34
C LEU A 141 17.18 0.92 -14.76
N ASN A 142 17.07 2.14 -15.30
CA ASN A 142 17.48 2.46 -16.67
C ASN A 142 19.00 2.35 -16.92
N LEU A 143 19.82 2.18 -15.87
CA LEU A 143 21.25 1.88 -16.03
C LEU A 143 21.50 0.43 -16.47
N TYR A 144 20.54 -0.48 -16.26
CA TYR A 144 20.64 -1.91 -16.53
C TYR A 144 19.99 -2.29 -17.86
N VAL A 145 20.48 -1.66 -18.94
CA VAL A 145 19.96 -1.83 -20.32
C VAL A 145 20.98 -2.43 -21.29
N LYS A 146 22.12 -2.92 -20.77
CA LYS A 146 23.23 -3.44 -21.58
C LYS A 146 23.39 -4.95 -21.41
N ALA A 147 23.75 -5.64 -22.49
CA ALA A 147 24.28 -6.99 -22.48
C ALA A 147 25.61 -7.00 -23.23
N ASN A 148 26.67 -7.57 -22.63
CA ASN A 148 28.03 -7.58 -23.19
C ASN A 148 28.52 -6.19 -23.65
N GLY A 149 28.16 -5.14 -22.90
CA GLY A 149 28.54 -3.76 -23.18
C GLY A 149 27.68 -3.03 -24.24
N VAL A 150 26.77 -3.72 -24.91
CA VAL A 150 25.88 -3.16 -25.95
C VAL A 150 24.50 -2.88 -25.36
N GLU A 151 23.95 -1.70 -25.65
CA GLU A 151 22.57 -1.37 -25.26
C GLU A 151 21.56 -2.15 -26.09
N LEU A 152 20.51 -2.66 -25.43
CA LEU A 152 19.43 -3.40 -26.06
C LEU A 152 18.11 -2.66 -25.89
N GLU A 153 17.41 -2.41 -27.00
CA GLU A 153 16.10 -1.73 -26.99
C GLU A 153 15.05 -2.50 -26.16
N GLY A 154 15.07 -3.83 -26.21
CA GLY A 154 14.19 -4.66 -25.36
C GLY A 154 14.42 -4.43 -23.86
N LEU A 155 15.67 -4.25 -23.43
CA LEU A 155 15.96 -3.94 -22.03
C LEU A 155 15.55 -2.52 -21.65
N LYS A 156 15.66 -1.54 -22.55
CA LYS A 156 15.14 -0.17 -22.32
C LYS A 156 13.63 -0.19 -22.09
N VAL A 157 12.89 -0.93 -22.91
CA VAL A 157 11.44 -1.11 -22.74
C VAL A 157 11.13 -1.79 -21.40
N ARG A 158 11.86 -2.86 -21.07
CA ARG A 158 11.69 -3.57 -19.79
C ARG A 158 11.92 -2.68 -18.57
N ARG A 159 13.06 -1.98 -18.52
CA ARG A 159 13.40 -1.07 -17.40
C ARG A 159 12.39 0.08 -17.27
N ARG A 160 11.88 0.59 -18.39
CA ARG A 160 10.83 1.62 -18.39
C ARG A 160 9.53 1.11 -17.75
N GLN A 161 9.01 -0.04 -18.20
CA GLN A 161 7.78 -0.62 -17.65
C GLN A 161 7.92 -1.02 -16.18
N GLU A 162 9.08 -1.56 -15.79
CA GLU A 162 9.41 -1.83 -14.39
C GLU A 162 9.43 -0.53 -13.56
N GLY A 163 10.00 0.55 -14.09
CA GLY A 163 9.98 1.87 -13.46
C GLY A 163 8.58 2.49 -13.33
N GLU A 164 7.75 2.38 -14.37
CA GLU A 164 6.35 2.83 -14.35
C GLU A 164 5.54 2.09 -13.28
N LEU A 165 5.68 0.75 -13.22
CA LEU A 165 5.00 -0.06 -12.22
C LEU A 165 5.48 0.25 -10.79
N TRP A 166 6.78 0.51 -10.60
CA TRP A 166 7.34 0.92 -9.32
C TRP A 166 6.73 2.23 -8.81
N GLN A 167 6.59 3.21 -9.72
CA GLN A 167 6.07 4.55 -9.39
C GLN A 167 4.59 4.57 -9.02
N CYS A 168 3.83 3.55 -9.41
CA CYS A 168 2.46 3.41 -8.95
C CYS A 168 2.37 3.41 -7.40
N GLU A 169 3.40 2.97 -6.67
CA GLU A 169 3.42 2.96 -5.20
C GLU A 169 4.31 4.07 -4.62
N ASP A 170 4.58 5.14 -5.37
CA ASP A 170 5.20 6.36 -4.83
C ASP A 170 4.15 7.29 -4.23
N ASP A 171 4.11 7.38 -2.91
CA ASP A 171 3.17 8.23 -2.18
C ASP A 171 3.45 9.72 -2.41
N GLY A 172 4.68 10.08 -2.81
CA GLY A 172 5.14 11.45 -2.91
C GLY A 172 5.31 12.12 -1.54
N VAL A 173 5.61 13.43 -1.56
CA VAL A 173 5.66 14.23 -0.33
C VAL A 173 4.30 14.88 -0.10
N MET A 174 3.71 14.56 1.05
CA MET A 174 2.43 15.08 1.51
C MET A 174 2.64 16.26 2.45
N ARG A 175 1.73 17.23 2.43
CA ARG A 175 1.73 18.35 3.37
C ARG A 175 0.55 18.25 4.32
N PHE A 176 0.81 18.40 5.61
CA PHE A 176 -0.22 18.43 6.64
C PHE A 176 -0.10 19.70 7.47
N LYS A 177 -1.23 20.36 7.68
CA LYS A 177 -1.35 21.60 8.45
C LYS A 177 -1.93 21.32 9.82
N CYS A 178 -1.28 21.85 10.85
CA CYS A 178 -1.75 21.83 12.22
C CYS A 178 -3.02 22.69 12.34
N ILE A 179 -4.12 22.10 12.82
CA ILE A 179 -5.41 22.79 13.00
C ILE A 179 -5.77 22.99 14.48
N VAL A 180 -5.06 22.32 15.38
CA VAL A 180 -5.20 22.43 16.84
C VAL A 180 -3.78 22.31 17.42
N PRO A 181 -3.36 23.18 18.38
CA PRO A 181 -2.02 23.09 18.95
C PRO A 181 -1.71 21.68 19.43
N THR A 182 -0.59 21.12 18.96
CA THR A 182 -0.31 19.70 19.15
C THR A 182 1.18 19.40 19.17
N PHE A 183 1.51 18.10 19.14
CA PHE A 183 2.87 17.61 19.18
C PHE A 183 3.11 16.54 18.11
N LEU A 184 4.29 16.58 17.49
CA LEU A 184 4.95 15.37 17.03
C LEU A 184 5.46 14.60 18.24
N LYS A 185 5.40 13.27 18.18
CA LYS A 185 5.68 12.39 19.32
C LYS A 185 6.56 11.21 18.94
N GLN A 186 7.53 10.85 19.78
CA GLN A 186 8.39 9.67 19.51
C GLN A 186 7.69 8.32 19.75
N ALA A 187 6.46 8.33 20.29
CA ALA A 187 5.62 7.15 20.44
C ALA A 187 4.13 7.50 20.21
N PRO A 188 3.30 6.54 19.77
CA PRO A 188 1.89 6.76 19.43
C PRO A 188 0.98 6.77 20.66
N ILE A 189 1.31 7.65 21.62
CA ILE A 189 0.62 7.79 22.92
C ILE A 189 0.33 9.26 23.22
N GLU A 190 -0.51 9.53 24.22
CA GLU A 190 -0.79 10.91 24.63
C GLU A 190 0.47 11.65 25.08
N SER A 191 0.59 12.93 24.68
CA SER A 191 1.79 13.75 24.92
C SER A 191 2.12 13.99 26.39
N LYS A 192 1.16 13.81 27.30
CA LYS A 192 1.36 13.89 28.75
C LYS A 192 2.26 12.77 29.30
N PHE A 193 2.35 11.65 28.58
CA PHE A 193 3.21 10.53 28.94
C PHE A 193 4.62 10.62 28.33
N LEU A 194 4.91 11.68 27.58
CA LEU A 194 6.19 11.89 26.92
C LEU A 194 6.98 13.02 27.61
N SER A 195 8.29 12.82 27.70
CA SER A 195 9.26 13.84 28.13
C SER A 195 9.25 15.05 27.19
N SER A 196 9.98 16.11 27.55
CA SER A 196 10.23 17.26 26.66
C SER A 196 10.89 16.82 25.35
N ASP A 197 11.86 15.92 25.42
CA ASP A 197 12.67 15.51 24.26
C ASP A 197 11.92 14.49 23.39
N GLY A 198 10.93 13.80 23.97
CA GLY A 198 10.08 12.84 23.28
C GLY A 198 8.95 13.46 22.46
N LYS A 199 8.85 14.80 22.41
CA LYS A 199 7.79 15.52 21.69
C LYS A 199 8.26 16.88 21.17
N GLN A 200 7.68 17.32 20.06
CA GLN A 200 7.93 18.64 19.49
C GLN A 200 6.60 19.35 19.28
N GLY A 201 6.45 20.56 19.86
CA GLY A 201 5.21 21.33 19.80
C GLY A 201 4.99 22.01 18.45
N PHE A 202 3.72 22.14 18.07
CA PHE A 202 3.26 22.81 16.86
C PHE A 202 2.03 23.67 17.17
N GLU A 203 2.01 24.89 16.64
CA GLU A 203 0.92 25.85 16.71
C GLU A 203 0.01 25.76 15.49
N VAL A 204 -1.19 26.32 15.61
CA VAL A 204 -2.16 26.34 14.51
C VAL A 204 -1.57 27.05 13.30
N GLY A 205 -1.65 26.40 12.15
CA GLY A 205 -1.19 26.94 10.88
C GLY A 205 0.19 26.48 10.44
N GLU A 206 1.00 25.92 11.35
CA GLU A 206 2.28 25.30 11.00
C GLU A 206 2.07 24.02 10.19
N GLU A 207 3.02 23.70 9.33
CA GLU A 207 2.94 22.58 8.39
C GLU A 207 4.10 21.61 8.57
N ILE A 208 3.84 20.33 8.27
CA ILE A 208 4.85 19.28 8.18
C ILE A 208 4.79 18.66 6.79
N GLU A 209 5.97 18.27 6.30
CA GLU A 209 6.13 17.49 5.07
C GLU A 209 6.38 16.02 5.42
N VAL A 210 5.57 15.14 4.84
CA VAL A 210 5.49 13.73 5.20
C VAL A 210 5.78 12.89 3.95
N ALA A 211 6.83 12.09 3.98
CA ALA A 211 7.22 11.19 2.90
C ALA A 211 6.54 9.82 2.98
N SER A 212 6.06 9.42 4.17
CA SER A 212 5.21 8.23 4.31
C SER A 212 4.28 8.37 5.50
N PHE A 213 3.07 7.84 5.33
CA PHE A 213 2.04 7.82 6.35
C PHE A 213 1.64 6.37 6.60
N GLY A 214 1.63 5.94 7.86
CA GLY A 214 1.12 4.62 8.21
C GLY A 214 1.97 3.88 9.24
N GLY A 215 1.43 2.76 9.70
CA GLY A 215 1.90 1.98 10.85
C GLY A 215 0.71 1.56 11.70
N GLN A 216 0.97 0.87 12.82
CA GLN A 216 -0.09 0.53 13.78
C GLN A 216 -0.67 1.82 14.35
N ALA A 217 -1.90 2.13 13.94
CA ALA A 217 -2.66 3.25 14.48
C ALA A 217 -3.27 2.82 15.81
N GLU A 218 -2.73 3.34 16.91
CA GLU A 218 -3.35 3.19 18.22
C GLU A 218 -3.94 4.53 18.63
N ASN A 219 -5.17 4.51 19.14
CA ASN A 219 -5.80 5.71 19.73
C ASN A 219 -5.79 6.93 18.78
N ALA A 220 -6.14 6.73 17.50
CA ALA A 220 -6.13 7.75 16.45
C ALA A 220 -4.74 8.40 16.21
N HIS A 221 -3.67 7.73 16.61
CA HIS A 221 -2.32 8.12 16.26
C HIS A 221 -1.91 7.46 14.94
N ALA A 222 -1.11 8.15 14.14
CA ALA A 222 -0.41 7.57 13.00
C ALA A 222 1.09 7.71 13.20
N TRP A 223 1.85 6.75 12.68
CA TRP A 223 3.26 6.94 12.40
C TRP A 223 3.41 7.68 11.07
N ILE A 224 4.38 8.56 11.01
CA ILE A 224 4.79 9.31 9.83
C ILE A 224 6.32 9.29 9.73
N THR A 225 6.82 9.43 8.51
CA THR A 225 8.22 9.77 8.26
C THR A 225 8.26 11.17 7.66
N LEU A 226 8.96 12.08 8.34
CA LEU A 226 9.17 13.45 7.83
C LEU A 226 10.07 13.41 6.59
N ALA A 227 9.71 14.20 5.58
CA ALA A 227 10.52 14.35 4.38
C ALA A 227 11.89 14.99 4.71
N GLU A 228 12.89 14.75 3.85
CA GLU A 228 14.29 15.21 3.94
C GLU A 228 15.10 14.64 5.11
N LEU A 229 14.55 14.71 6.32
CA LEU A 229 15.16 14.24 7.56
C LEU A 229 15.07 12.72 7.71
N GLY A 230 14.03 12.09 7.15
CA GLY A 230 13.77 10.65 7.32
C GLY A 230 13.43 10.24 8.76
N GLU A 231 13.15 11.22 9.62
CA GLU A 231 12.82 10.99 11.02
C GLU A 231 11.41 10.42 11.15
N ARG A 232 11.29 9.38 11.98
CA ARG A 232 10.01 8.75 12.25
C ARG A 232 9.39 9.34 13.51
N TRP A 233 8.20 9.92 13.34
CA TRP A 233 7.42 10.54 14.40
C TRP A 233 5.99 10.00 14.39
N SER A 234 5.26 10.26 15.47
CA SER A 234 3.83 9.97 15.57
C SER A 234 3.04 11.26 15.72
N ILE A 235 1.92 11.33 14.99
CA ILE A 235 0.92 12.39 15.08
C ILE A 235 -0.37 11.86 15.69
N TYR A 236 -1.17 12.73 16.31
CA TYR A 236 -2.58 12.45 16.57
C TYR A 236 -3.38 12.98 15.38
N ILE A 237 -3.91 12.08 14.55
CA ILE A 237 -4.53 12.41 13.25
C ILE A 237 -5.54 13.55 13.36
N PRO A 238 -6.45 13.59 14.36
CA PRO A 238 -7.44 14.66 14.47
C PRO A 238 -6.93 16.11 14.56
N HIS A 239 -5.64 16.33 14.83
CA HIS A 239 -5.06 17.68 14.91
C HIS A 239 -4.39 18.15 13.61
N TRP A 240 -4.38 17.31 12.57
CA TRP A 240 -3.70 17.58 11.32
C TRP A 240 -4.69 17.49 10.16
N ARG A 241 -4.59 18.42 9.22
CA ARG A 241 -5.38 18.42 8.00
C ARG A 241 -4.47 18.31 6.79
N PHE A 242 -4.76 17.40 5.88
CA PHE A 242 -4.03 17.32 4.62
C PHE A 242 -4.22 18.62 3.82
N VAL A 243 -3.10 19.16 3.32
CA VAL A 243 -3.09 20.34 2.46
C VAL A 243 -3.17 19.85 1.03
N PHE A 244 -4.37 19.98 0.46
CA PHE A 244 -4.58 19.66 -0.94
C PHE A 244 -3.72 20.60 -1.81
N PRO A 245 -2.85 20.08 -2.69
CA PRO A 245 -2.45 20.87 -3.85
C PRO A 245 -3.76 21.26 -4.58
N GLU A 246 -3.81 22.46 -5.18
CA GLU A 246 -5.06 23.02 -5.73
C GLU A 246 -5.93 21.96 -6.43
N PRO A 247 -7.26 21.98 -6.21
CA PRO A 247 -8.12 20.91 -6.67
C PRO A 247 -7.98 20.78 -8.19
N ILE A 248 -7.33 19.70 -8.63
CA ILE A 248 -7.56 19.18 -9.96
C ILE A 248 -8.98 18.64 -9.87
N LYS A 249 -9.95 19.40 -10.41
CA LYS A 249 -11.26 18.83 -10.70
C LYS A 249 -10.98 17.68 -11.65
N ASP A 250 -11.09 16.44 -11.17
CA ASP A 250 -11.11 15.31 -12.07
C ASP A 250 -12.27 15.55 -13.04
N VAL A 251 -11.92 15.68 -14.31
CA VAL A 251 -12.83 15.97 -15.42
C VAL A 251 -13.42 14.66 -15.97
N ASP A 252 -13.11 13.52 -15.36
CA ASP A 252 -13.54 12.19 -15.78
C ASP A 252 -14.46 11.53 -14.74
N GLU A 253 -15.42 10.73 -15.23
CA GLU A 253 -16.40 9.97 -14.44
C GLU A 253 -15.76 8.87 -13.57
N GLU A 254 -14.44 8.70 -13.61
CA GLU A 254 -13.70 7.59 -13.02
C GLU A 254 -12.57 8.06 -12.09
N ILE A 255 -12.53 7.54 -10.86
CA ILE A 255 -11.65 8.02 -9.78
C ILE A 255 -10.21 7.50 -9.95
N ASP A 256 -9.23 8.41 -9.90
CA ASP A 256 -7.82 8.04 -9.81
C ASP A 256 -7.42 7.75 -8.35
N TRP A 257 -7.44 6.46 -7.98
CA TRP A 257 -6.96 5.99 -6.67
C TRP A 257 -5.47 6.27 -6.39
N GLY A 258 -4.68 6.68 -7.40
CA GLY A 258 -3.30 7.14 -7.27
C GLY A 258 -3.16 8.61 -6.86
N ASN A 259 -4.23 9.40 -6.93
CA ASN A 259 -4.26 10.80 -6.57
C ASN A 259 -4.92 10.98 -5.19
N PHE A 260 -4.13 11.23 -4.14
CA PHE A 260 -4.68 11.42 -2.79
C PHE A 260 -5.67 12.59 -2.66
N ALA A 261 -5.62 13.57 -3.57
CA ALA A 261 -6.54 14.71 -3.58
C ALA A 261 -7.86 14.43 -4.33
N ALA A 262 -7.95 13.32 -5.07
CA ALA A 262 -9.18 12.96 -5.79
C ALA A 262 -10.33 12.73 -4.81
N SER A 263 -11.51 13.26 -5.14
CA SER A 263 -12.71 13.14 -4.32
C SER A 263 -13.38 11.79 -4.52
N VAL A 264 -13.83 11.18 -3.42
CA VAL A 264 -14.66 9.98 -3.40
C VAL A 264 -15.96 10.34 -2.69
N GLY A 265 -16.97 10.74 -3.46
CA GLY A 265 -18.14 11.43 -2.91
C GLY A 265 -17.85 12.91 -2.61
N GLU A 266 -18.70 13.55 -1.81
CA GLU A 266 -18.66 15.01 -1.59
C GLU A 266 -17.68 15.43 -0.48
N HIS A 267 -17.45 14.56 0.50
CA HIS A 267 -16.76 14.92 1.74
C HIS A 267 -15.54 14.06 2.07
N VAL A 268 -15.13 13.18 1.16
CA VAL A 268 -14.01 12.28 1.38
C VAL A 268 -13.06 12.33 0.21
N THR A 269 -11.77 12.21 0.49
CA THR A 269 -10.73 12.05 -0.53
C THR A 269 -10.14 10.65 -0.53
N VAL A 270 -9.52 10.28 -1.66
CA VAL A 270 -8.77 9.03 -1.79
C VAL A 270 -7.77 8.90 -0.64
N GLY A 271 -6.99 9.95 -0.36
CA GLY A 271 -5.99 9.94 0.70
C GLY A 271 -6.55 9.56 2.07
N GLU A 272 -7.72 10.06 2.43
CA GLU A 272 -8.37 9.72 3.71
C GLU A 272 -8.85 8.26 3.74
N LEU A 273 -9.45 7.76 2.65
CA LEU A 273 -9.94 6.38 2.56
C LEU A 273 -8.82 5.35 2.62
N ILE A 274 -7.70 5.61 1.92
CA ILE A 274 -6.57 4.68 1.86
C ILE A 274 -5.44 5.08 2.81
N SER A 275 -5.72 5.97 3.78
CA SER A 275 -4.77 6.43 4.80
C SER A 275 -3.42 6.89 4.22
N PHE A 276 -3.48 7.58 3.09
CA PHE A 276 -2.34 8.15 2.38
C PHE A 276 -1.21 7.13 2.08
N ASP A 277 -1.62 5.91 1.70
CA ASP A 277 -0.74 4.79 1.41
C ASP A 277 -1.19 4.10 0.11
N LYS A 278 -0.51 4.37 -1.01
CA LYS A 278 -0.91 3.87 -2.34
C LYS A 278 -0.83 2.34 -2.47
N ARG A 279 -0.22 1.65 -1.52
CA ARG A 279 -0.26 0.18 -1.44
C ARG A 279 -1.65 -0.33 -1.08
N ARG A 280 -2.50 0.52 -0.48
CA ARG A 280 -3.87 0.18 -0.07
C ARG A 280 -4.92 0.43 -1.15
N ARG A 281 -4.56 0.87 -2.36
CA ARG A 281 -5.56 1.09 -3.42
C ARG A 281 -6.36 -0.17 -3.72
N PRO A 282 -7.69 -0.06 -3.91
CA PRO A 282 -8.48 -1.19 -4.36
C PRO A 282 -8.06 -1.59 -5.79
N VAL A 283 -8.44 -2.81 -6.17
CA VAL A 283 -8.36 -3.22 -7.57
C VAL A 283 -9.56 -2.60 -8.27
N LYS A 284 -9.32 -1.92 -9.39
CA LYS A 284 -10.37 -1.33 -10.21
C LYS A 284 -11.39 -2.39 -10.67
N GLY A 285 -12.68 -2.09 -10.53
CA GLY A 285 -13.82 -2.97 -10.77
C GLY A 285 -13.99 -4.08 -9.72
N SER A 286 -13.27 -4.02 -8.59
CA SER A 286 -13.42 -5.02 -7.53
C SER A 286 -14.58 -4.68 -6.59
N LYS A 287 -15.06 -5.70 -5.88
CA LYS A 287 -16.09 -5.50 -4.86
C LYS A 287 -15.65 -4.48 -3.80
N GLU A 288 -14.37 -4.50 -3.40
CA GLU A 288 -13.84 -3.56 -2.42
C GLU A 288 -13.91 -2.11 -2.90
N GLU A 289 -13.77 -1.85 -4.21
CA GLU A 289 -13.97 -0.52 -4.79
C GLU A 289 -15.44 -0.08 -4.69
N ASP A 290 -16.39 -0.97 -5.03
CA ASP A 290 -17.82 -0.70 -4.88
C ASP A 290 -18.21 -0.38 -3.43
N GLU A 291 -17.69 -1.16 -2.47
CA GLU A 291 -17.92 -0.95 -1.04
C GLU A 291 -17.32 0.37 -0.54
N LEU A 292 -16.17 0.77 -1.09
CA LEU A 292 -15.55 2.07 -0.80
C LEU A 292 -16.41 3.24 -1.28
N PHE A 293 -16.98 3.17 -2.49
CA PHE A 293 -17.93 4.16 -2.96
C PHE A 293 -19.17 4.22 -2.07
N TYR A 294 -19.70 3.05 -1.69
CA TYR A 294 -20.87 2.97 -0.84
C TYR A 294 -20.63 3.61 0.54
N ILE A 295 -19.56 3.23 1.24
CA ILE A 295 -19.28 3.79 2.58
C ILE A 295 -18.89 5.27 2.54
N ALA A 296 -18.24 5.75 1.48
CA ALA A 296 -17.97 7.17 1.28
C ALA A 296 -19.26 7.98 1.08
N GLY A 297 -20.24 7.40 0.37
CA GLY A 297 -21.60 7.96 0.27
C GLY A 297 -22.29 8.02 1.64
N GLN A 298 -22.21 6.96 2.44
CA GLN A 298 -22.74 6.95 3.80
C GLN A 298 -22.06 7.99 4.70
N TYR A 299 -20.74 8.14 4.61
CA TYR A 299 -19.99 9.16 5.32
C TYR A 299 -20.47 10.57 4.96
N SER A 300 -20.69 10.85 3.67
CA SER A 300 -21.17 12.16 3.21
C SER A 300 -22.53 12.50 3.85
N LEU A 301 -23.49 11.56 3.82
CA LEU A 301 -24.79 11.71 4.47
C LEU A 301 -24.68 11.92 6.00
N ILE A 302 -23.75 11.23 6.66
CA ILE A 302 -23.49 11.39 8.09
C ILE A 302 -22.98 12.81 8.36
N GLN A 303 -22.01 13.29 7.58
CA GLN A 303 -21.42 14.61 7.76
C GLN A 303 -22.45 15.74 7.52
N GLU A 304 -23.24 15.65 6.46
CA GLU A 304 -24.32 16.60 6.17
C GLU A 304 -25.35 16.67 7.31
N ALA A 305 -25.77 15.51 7.82
CA ALA A 305 -26.77 15.45 8.88
C ALA A 305 -26.23 15.79 10.27
N TRP A 306 -24.92 15.55 10.52
CA TRP A 306 -24.24 16.00 11.72
C TRP A 306 -24.10 17.53 11.71
N GLY A 307 -23.84 18.12 10.54
CA GLY A 307 -23.74 19.57 10.33
C GLY A 307 -22.39 20.17 10.77
N GLY A 308 -21.48 19.34 11.29
CA GLY A 308 -20.11 19.71 11.67
C GLY A 308 -19.06 18.95 10.84
N PRO A 309 -17.80 19.42 10.83
CA PRO A 309 -16.72 18.74 10.13
C PRO A 309 -16.40 17.39 10.77
N LEU A 310 -16.22 16.36 9.94
CA LEU A 310 -15.78 15.02 10.34
C LEU A 310 -14.42 14.72 9.72
N GLY A 311 -13.69 13.78 10.32
CA GLY A 311 -12.47 13.21 9.74
C GLY A 311 -12.43 11.69 9.85
N ILE A 312 -11.48 11.09 9.12
CA ILE A 312 -11.25 9.64 9.06
C ILE A 312 -9.86 9.34 9.63
N THR A 313 -9.80 8.47 10.65
CA THR A 313 -8.52 7.98 11.21
C THR A 313 -8.05 6.71 10.53
N SER A 314 -8.97 5.89 10.00
CA SER A 314 -8.65 4.64 9.32
C SER A 314 -9.77 4.23 8.37
N GLY A 315 -9.42 3.84 7.15
CA GLY A 315 -10.35 3.38 6.12
C GLY A 315 -9.98 2.00 5.57
N TYR A 316 -9.91 1.88 4.24
CA TYR A 316 -9.60 0.61 3.57
C TYR A 316 -8.18 0.13 3.88
N ARG A 317 -8.07 -1.18 4.12
CA ARG A 317 -6.84 -1.82 4.55
C ARG A 317 -6.75 -3.25 4.00
N PRO A 318 -6.29 -3.45 2.76
CA PRO A 318 -6.18 -4.79 2.17
C PRO A 318 -5.15 -5.66 2.90
N GLU A 319 -5.23 -6.98 2.74
CA GLU A 319 -4.12 -7.86 3.13
C GLU A 319 -2.95 -7.71 2.14
N PRO A 320 -1.68 -7.80 2.61
CA PRO A 320 -1.25 -8.15 3.97
C PRO A 320 -1.23 -6.96 4.94
N ILE A 321 -1.51 -5.74 4.49
CA ILE A 321 -1.37 -4.52 5.29
C ILE A 321 -2.23 -4.60 6.55
N ASN A 322 -3.42 -5.20 6.46
CA ASN A 322 -4.26 -5.45 7.63
C ASN A 322 -3.54 -6.28 8.69
N THR A 323 -2.96 -7.41 8.34
CA THR A 323 -2.16 -8.22 9.28
C THR A 323 -0.94 -7.47 9.78
N GLN A 324 -0.22 -6.74 8.92
CA GLN A 324 1.02 -6.03 9.26
C GLN A 324 0.82 -4.95 10.33
N VAL A 325 -0.36 -4.32 10.39
CA VAL A 325 -0.68 -3.31 11.41
C VAL A 325 -1.45 -3.89 12.60
N GLY A 326 -1.51 -5.21 12.75
CA GLY A 326 -2.20 -5.87 13.86
C GLY A 326 -3.73 -5.95 13.72
N GLY A 327 -4.24 -5.76 12.50
CA GLY A 327 -5.66 -5.90 12.19
C GLY A 327 -6.15 -7.34 12.35
N LYS A 328 -7.43 -7.49 12.72
CA LYS A 328 -8.06 -8.81 12.86
C LYS A 328 -8.37 -9.40 11.47
N THR A 329 -8.18 -10.71 11.32
CA THR A 329 -8.62 -11.45 10.13
C THR A 329 -10.12 -11.26 9.91
N GLY A 330 -10.52 -11.00 8.66
CA GLY A 330 -11.92 -10.79 8.30
C GLY A 330 -12.49 -9.43 8.72
N SER A 331 -11.64 -8.48 9.14
CA SER A 331 -12.04 -7.09 9.41
C SER A 331 -12.81 -6.49 8.23
N TYR A 332 -13.81 -5.67 8.51
CA TYR A 332 -14.53 -4.94 7.46
C TYR A 332 -13.66 -3.85 6.81
N HIS A 333 -12.61 -3.37 7.47
CA HIS A 333 -11.61 -2.50 6.83
C HIS A 333 -10.91 -3.19 5.66
N SER A 334 -10.68 -4.51 5.71
CA SER A 334 -10.04 -5.23 4.60
C SER A 334 -10.99 -5.52 3.44
N LYS A 335 -12.27 -5.16 3.56
CA LYS A 335 -13.31 -5.36 2.56
C LYS A 335 -13.79 -4.05 1.92
N GLY A 336 -13.23 -2.91 2.33
CA GLY A 336 -13.71 -1.57 1.91
C GLY A 336 -14.99 -1.12 2.64
N MET A 337 -15.41 -1.86 3.68
CA MET A 337 -16.72 -1.74 4.31
C MET A 337 -16.69 -1.05 5.67
N ALA A 338 -15.58 -0.45 6.10
CA ALA A 338 -15.47 0.18 7.41
C ALA A 338 -14.64 1.45 7.43
N LEU A 339 -15.04 2.38 8.29
CA LEU A 339 -14.33 3.61 8.61
C LEU A 339 -14.25 3.78 10.14
N ASP A 340 -13.11 4.27 10.61
CA ASP A 340 -12.98 4.87 11.94
C ASP A 340 -13.05 6.38 11.77
N VAL A 341 -14.13 7.00 12.27
CA VAL A 341 -14.49 8.40 12.04
C VAL A 341 -14.48 9.22 13.33
N TYR A 342 -14.28 10.52 13.25
CA TYR A 342 -14.31 11.39 14.44
C TYR A 342 -14.88 12.77 14.11
N PRO A 343 -15.59 13.42 15.05
CA PRO A 343 -16.00 14.79 14.88
C PRO A 343 -14.83 15.75 15.16
N ILE A 344 -14.64 16.73 14.29
CA ILE A 344 -13.59 17.75 14.45
C ILE A 344 -14.14 18.88 15.33
N GLY A 345 -13.49 19.14 16.46
CA GLY A 345 -13.86 20.23 17.37
C GLY A 345 -15.06 19.96 18.29
N GLU A 346 -15.65 18.75 18.23
CA GLU A 346 -16.79 18.36 19.05
C GLU A 346 -16.54 17.06 19.84
N SER A 347 -17.46 16.73 20.75
CA SER A 347 -17.34 15.55 21.60
C SER A 347 -17.60 14.26 20.83
N CYS A 348 -16.59 13.37 20.78
CA CYS A 348 -16.77 12.01 20.25
C CYS A 348 -17.93 11.27 20.93
N ALA A 349 -18.07 11.39 22.26
CA ALA A 349 -19.13 10.71 23.00
C ALA A 349 -20.54 11.21 22.61
N ALA A 350 -20.68 12.51 22.28
CA ALA A 350 -21.92 13.06 21.77
C ALA A 350 -22.22 12.54 20.35
N PHE A 351 -21.21 12.54 19.48
CA PHE A 351 -21.30 12.01 18.12
C PHE A 351 -21.68 10.52 18.10
N TYR A 352 -21.04 9.68 18.92
CA TYR A 352 -21.38 8.26 19.07
C TYR A 352 -22.85 8.06 19.46
N LYS A 353 -23.33 8.77 20.50
CA LYS A 353 -24.72 8.68 20.95
C LYS A 353 -25.72 9.14 19.89
N TRP A 354 -25.34 10.15 19.11
CA TRP A 354 -26.16 10.66 18.02
C TRP A 354 -26.25 9.64 16.87
N LEU A 355 -25.13 9.01 16.51
CA LEU A 355 -25.03 8.03 15.43
C LEU A 355 -25.66 6.68 15.79
N ALA A 356 -25.60 6.27 17.05
CA ALA A 356 -26.21 5.04 17.57
C ALA A 356 -27.73 4.94 17.37
N ARG A 357 -28.40 6.04 17.02
CA ARG A 357 -29.84 6.09 16.73
C ARG A 357 -30.17 6.22 15.24
N ARG A 358 -29.12 6.25 14.39
CA ARG A 358 -29.16 6.62 12.97
C ARG A 358 -28.33 5.70 12.07
N TRP A 359 -27.65 4.71 12.62
CA TRP A 359 -26.83 3.75 11.88
C TRP A 359 -27.39 2.33 12.03
N THR A 360 -27.51 1.57 10.95
CA THR A 360 -27.99 0.17 10.97
C THR A 360 -26.87 -0.87 10.84
N GLY A 361 -25.66 -0.46 10.44
CA GLY A 361 -24.50 -1.34 10.32
C GLY A 361 -23.87 -1.72 11.66
N GLY A 362 -22.59 -2.10 11.64
CA GLY A 362 -21.80 -2.25 12.86
C GLY A 362 -21.38 -0.90 13.41
N LEU A 363 -21.45 -0.72 14.73
CA LEU A 363 -21.06 0.50 15.43
C LEU A 363 -20.17 0.18 16.64
N GLY A 364 -18.96 0.71 16.67
CA GLY A 364 -18.03 0.53 17.78
C GLY A 364 -17.74 1.83 18.52
N ASP A 365 -17.85 1.80 19.85
CA ASP A 365 -17.43 2.91 20.73
C ASP A 365 -15.92 2.87 20.92
N GLY A 366 -15.21 3.67 20.11
CA GLY A 366 -13.77 3.88 20.19
C GLY A 366 -13.40 5.24 20.78
N CYS A 367 -14.31 5.94 21.48
CA CYS A 367 -14.10 7.36 21.75
C CYS A 367 -12.90 7.66 22.66
N HIS A 368 -12.55 6.75 23.58
CA HIS A 368 -11.31 6.84 24.36
C HIS A 368 -10.04 6.62 23.52
N LYS A 369 -10.20 6.04 22.32
CA LYS A 369 -9.20 5.88 21.27
C LYS A 369 -9.31 6.98 20.19
N GLY A 370 -10.17 7.98 20.36
CA GLY A 370 -10.29 9.12 19.44
C GLY A 370 -11.13 8.89 18.19
N PHE A 371 -11.92 7.81 18.10
CA PHE A 371 -12.77 7.53 16.93
C PHE A 371 -14.10 6.85 17.30
N VAL A 372 -15.03 6.82 16.36
CA VAL A 372 -16.21 5.96 16.34
C VAL A 372 -16.07 5.04 15.13
N HIS A 373 -16.18 3.73 15.35
CA HIS A 373 -16.12 2.77 14.25
C HIS A 373 -17.49 2.61 13.61
N ILE A 374 -17.54 2.65 12.29
CA ILE A 374 -18.71 2.26 11.50
C ILE A 374 -18.31 1.21 10.46
N ASP A 375 -19.20 0.24 10.24
CA ASP A 375 -19.09 -0.66 9.10
C ASP A 375 -20.46 -1.00 8.50
N THR A 376 -20.46 -1.34 7.21
CA THR A 376 -21.67 -1.56 6.41
C THR A 376 -22.17 -3.01 6.45
N ARG A 377 -21.77 -3.82 7.45
CA ARG A 377 -22.28 -5.20 7.58
C ARG A 377 -23.81 -5.22 7.59
N ASN A 378 -24.39 -6.28 7.03
CA ASN A 378 -25.84 -6.46 6.92
C ASN A 378 -26.52 -5.25 6.25
N ASP A 379 -25.96 -4.76 5.15
CA ASP A 379 -26.47 -3.60 4.40
C ASP A 379 -26.59 -2.34 5.27
N GLY A 380 -25.59 -2.13 6.14
CA GLY A 380 -25.54 -1.01 7.06
C GLY A 380 -25.60 0.33 6.34
N ALA A 381 -26.46 1.22 6.82
CA ALA A 381 -26.72 2.52 6.22
C ALA A 381 -27.05 3.57 7.29
N PHE A 382 -26.87 4.82 6.91
CA PHE A 382 -27.25 5.99 7.67
C PHE A 382 -28.71 6.38 7.41
N HIS A 383 -29.38 6.83 8.47
CA HIS A 383 -30.74 7.36 8.45
C HIS A 383 -30.77 8.73 9.13
N ALA A 384 -31.15 9.78 8.39
CA ALA A 384 -31.20 11.15 8.91
C ALA A 384 -32.11 11.29 10.15
N ARG A 385 -33.25 10.57 10.16
CA ARG A 385 -34.17 10.53 11.30
C ARG A 385 -33.75 9.46 12.29
N ALA A 386 -33.71 9.83 13.57
CA ALA A 386 -33.51 8.87 14.64
C ALA A 386 -34.66 7.85 14.68
N GLY A 387 -34.34 6.59 14.97
CA GLY A 387 -35.34 5.52 15.08
C GLY A 387 -34.85 4.13 14.68
N VAL A 388 -33.65 4.05 14.11
CA VAL A 388 -32.96 2.79 13.82
C VAL A 388 -31.96 2.44 14.91
N LYS A 389 -31.46 1.20 14.88
CA LYS A 389 -30.42 0.71 15.78
C LYS A 389 -29.35 -0.05 14.99
N PRO A 390 -28.08 0.00 15.42
CA PRO A 390 -27.02 -0.79 14.81
C PRO A 390 -27.32 -2.28 14.90
N SER A 391 -26.92 -3.03 13.87
CA SER A 391 -27.03 -4.49 13.86
C SER A 391 -25.99 -5.17 14.77
N ALA A 392 -24.89 -4.48 15.08
CA ALA A 392 -23.90 -4.91 16.06
C ALA A 392 -23.32 -3.70 16.80
N ILE A 393 -23.10 -3.83 18.11
CA ILE A 393 -22.49 -2.79 18.96
C ILE A 393 -21.39 -3.41 19.82
N TRP A 394 -20.26 -2.71 19.97
CA TRP A 394 -19.19 -3.08 20.89
C TRP A 394 -18.42 -1.84 21.36
N SER A 395 -17.50 -2.01 22.32
CA SER A 395 -16.57 -0.99 22.79
C SER A 395 -15.13 -1.48 22.64
N TYR A 396 -14.20 -0.57 22.42
CA TYR A 396 -12.80 -0.88 22.12
C TYR A 396 -11.88 -1.04 23.33
#